data_AF-A0A8J7IB85-F1
#
_entry.id   AF-A0A8J7IB85-F1
#
_cell.length_a   1.000
_cell.length_b   1.000
_cell.length_c   1.000
_cell.angle_alpha   90.00
_cell.angle_beta   90.00
_cell.angle_gamma   90.00
#
_symmetry.space_group_name_H-M   'P 1'
#
loop_
_entity.id
_entity.type
_entity.pdbx_description
1 polymer ?
#
loop_
_entity_poly.entity_id
_entity_poly.type
_entity_poly.pdbx_seq_one_letter_code
_entity_poly.pdbx_strand_id
1 'polypeptide(L)'
;MTESTEQSARPQPSDAAIAATFERLLAHLRHRTDVQNVDVMGTAGFCRNCLADWLMEADGSLSKEEAREYVYGMPYGDYKDRHQTPASEEQLQRMKESVAKNA
;
A
#
# COMPACT_ATOMS: atom_id res chain seq x y z
N MET A 1 -35.89 1.30 17.99
CA MET A 1 -35.80 2.46 17.07
C MET A 1 -35.09 3.58 17.80
N THR A 2 -33.76 3.59 17.84
CA THR A 2 -32.93 4.74 18.27
C THR A 2 -31.46 4.30 18.18
N GLU A 3 -30.83 4.45 17.01
CA GLU A 3 -29.35 4.52 16.88
C GLU A 3 -28.94 4.83 15.43
N SER A 4 -29.61 5.78 14.76
CA SER A 4 -29.23 6.15 13.37
C SER A 4 -29.15 7.64 13.11
N THR A 5 -29.01 8.48 14.14
CA THR A 5 -29.08 9.93 13.95
C THR A 5 -27.95 10.70 14.63
N GLU A 6 -26.74 10.14 14.70
CA GLU A 6 -25.56 10.90 15.18
C GLU A 6 -24.25 10.52 14.47
N GLN A 7 -24.31 10.16 13.18
CA GLN A 7 -23.11 10.25 12.34
C GLN A 7 -22.90 11.73 11.96
N SER A 8 -22.43 12.49 12.94
CA SER A 8 -22.02 13.88 12.82
C SER A 8 -21.10 14.06 11.61
N ALA A 9 -21.35 15.13 10.86
CA ALA A 9 -20.77 15.49 9.58
C ALA A 9 -19.24 15.55 9.63
N ARG A 10 -18.57 14.41 9.41
CA ARG A 10 -17.11 14.38 9.25
C ARG A 10 -16.73 15.24 8.04
N PRO A 11 -15.72 16.12 8.17
CA PRO A 11 -15.24 16.88 7.03
C PRO A 11 -14.77 15.90 5.95
N GLN A 12 -15.25 16.09 4.72
CA GLN A 12 -14.85 15.30 3.56
C GLN A 12 -13.81 16.10 2.77
N PRO A 13 -12.56 15.62 2.68
CA PRO A 13 -11.56 16.25 1.82
C PRO A 13 -11.98 16.11 0.35
N SER A 14 -11.49 17.01 -0.51
CA SER A 14 -11.69 16.89 -1.96
C SER A 14 -10.87 15.73 -2.53
N ASP A 15 -11.32 15.16 -3.65
CA ASP A 15 -10.58 14.12 -4.37
C ASP A 15 -9.15 14.56 -4.71
N ALA A 16 -8.96 15.83 -5.06
CA ALA A 16 -7.64 16.41 -5.32
C ALA A 16 -6.73 16.38 -4.07
N ALA A 17 -7.27 16.64 -2.88
CA ALA A 17 -6.51 16.55 -1.63
C ALA A 17 -6.19 15.09 -1.26
N ILE A 18 -7.12 14.16 -1.50
CA ILE A 18 -6.91 12.71 -1.30
C ILE A 18 -5.81 12.21 -2.25
N ALA A 19 -5.89 12.56 -3.55
CA ALA A 19 -4.90 12.19 -4.55
C ALA A 19 -3.51 12.75 -4.20
N ALA A 20 -3.41 14.03 -3.86
CA ALA A 20 -2.14 14.64 -3.43
C ALA A 20 -1.54 13.96 -2.19
N THR A 21 -2.38 13.49 -1.27
CA THR A 21 -1.95 12.74 -0.08
C THR A 21 -1.43 11.36 -0.47
N PHE A 22 -2.09 10.66 -1.39
CA PHE A 22 -1.63 9.37 -1.90
C PHE A 22 -0.28 9.51 -2.63
N GLU A 23 -0.13 10.51 -3.50
CA GLU A 23 1.14 10.81 -4.16
C GLU A 23 2.27 11.08 -3.17
N ARG A 24 1.97 11.81 -2.08
CA ARG A 24 2.93 12.05 -0.99
C ARG A 24 3.36 10.74 -0.32
N LEU A 25 2.43 9.83 -0.06
CA LEU A 25 2.72 8.51 0.51
C LEU A 25 3.62 7.70 -0.43
N LEU A 26 3.30 7.65 -1.73
CA LEU A 26 4.11 6.95 -2.72
C LEU A 26 5.53 7.52 -2.78
N ALA A 27 5.66 8.85 -2.85
CA ALA A 27 6.97 9.51 -2.83
C ALA A 27 7.78 9.17 -1.56
N HIS A 28 7.14 9.12 -0.40
CA HIS A 28 7.80 8.71 0.84
C HIS A 28 8.28 7.25 0.79
N LEU A 29 7.45 6.34 0.31
CA LEU A 29 7.77 4.91 0.18
C LEU A 29 8.85 4.62 -0.87
N ARG A 30 8.92 5.43 -1.94
CA ARG A 30 9.99 5.38 -2.95
C ARG A 30 11.32 5.87 -2.39
N HIS A 31 11.29 6.88 -1.51
CA HIS A 31 12.49 7.36 -0.83
C HIS A 31 13.02 6.37 0.22
N ARG A 32 12.12 5.70 0.96
CA ARG A 32 12.45 4.73 2.00
C ARG A 32 12.64 3.31 1.45
N THR A 33 13.62 3.12 0.56
CA THR A 33 13.97 1.81 -0.03
C THR A 33 14.48 0.82 1.01
N ASP A 34 14.95 1.30 2.16
CA ASP A 34 15.34 0.49 3.32
C ASP A 34 14.14 -0.24 3.95
N VAL A 35 12.92 0.27 3.78
CA VAL A 35 11.71 -0.35 4.32
C VAL A 35 11.22 -1.44 3.36
N GLN A 36 11.51 -2.71 3.69
CA GLN A 36 11.09 -3.85 2.90
C GLN A 36 9.58 -4.09 3.03
N ASN A 37 8.95 -4.54 1.94
CA ASN A 37 7.52 -4.85 1.96
C ASN A 37 7.15 -5.88 3.03
N VAL A 38 8.00 -6.86 3.29
CA VAL A 38 7.74 -7.90 4.31
C VAL A 38 7.62 -7.31 5.72
N ASP A 39 8.37 -6.26 6.03
CA ASP A 39 8.31 -5.61 7.35
C ASP A 39 7.03 -4.78 7.51
N VAL A 40 6.62 -4.07 6.44
CA VAL A 40 5.34 -3.35 6.43
C VAL A 40 4.18 -4.35 6.52
N MET A 41 4.24 -5.45 5.76
CA MET A 41 3.24 -6.51 5.82
C MET A 41 3.14 -7.12 7.22
N GLY A 42 4.26 -7.36 7.90
CA GLY A 42 4.30 -7.93 9.25
C GLY A 42 3.82 -6.98 10.36
N THR A 43 3.69 -5.69 10.08
CA THR A 43 3.26 -4.70 11.08
C THR A 43 1.85 -4.17 10.79
N ALA A 44 1.60 -3.81 9.53
CA ALA A 44 0.40 -3.09 9.12
C ALA A 44 -0.55 -3.93 8.26
N GLY A 45 -0.16 -5.16 7.88
CA GLY A 45 -1.00 -6.03 7.04
C GLY A 45 -1.11 -5.59 5.58
N PHE A 46 -0.40 -4.55 5.15
CA PHE A 46 -0.34 -4.13 3.75
C PHE A 46 1.09 -3.71 3.37
N CYS A 47 1.35 -3.54 2.07
CA CYS A 47 2.61 -2.98 1.56
C CYS A 47 2.41 -2.27 0.22
N ARG A 48 3.51 -1.89 -0.45
CA ARG A 48 3.50 -1.26 -1.78
C ARG A 48 2.74 -2.09 -2.82
N ASN A 49 2.85 -3.42 -2.78
CA ASN A 49 2.13 -4.28 -3.71
C ASN A 49 0.62 -4.22 -3.49
N CYS A 50 0.16 -4.12 -2.23
CA CYS A 50 -1.26 -3.93 -1.93
C CYS A 50 -1.77 -2.57 -2.46
N LEU A 51 -0.98 -1.51 -2.32
CA LEU A 51 -1.32 -0.20 -2.90
C LEU A 51 -1.46 -0.27 -4.42
N ALA A 52 -0.60 -1.03 -5.09
CA ALA A 52 -0.67 -1.23 -6.54
C ALA A 52 -1.91 -2.05 -6.93
N ASP A 53 -2.21 -3.13 -6.19
CA ASP A 53 -3.40 -3.94 -6.44
C ASP A 53 -4.68 -3.10 -6.24
N TRP A 54 -4.77 -2.27 -5.19
CA TRP A 54 -5.90 -1.35 -4.97
C TRP A 54 -6.02 -0.26 -6.04
N LEU A 55 -4.91 0.28 -6.52
CA LEU A 55 -4.91 1.27 -7.61
C LEU A 55 -5.41 0.64 -8.92
N MET A 56 -4.95 -0.58 -9.23
CA MET A 56 -5.40 -1.36 -10.38
C MET A 56 -6.91 -1.64 -10.30
N GLU A 57 -7.41 -2.07 -9.14
CA GLU A 57 -8.83 -2.31 -8.90
C GLU A 57 -9.68 -1.03 -9.03
N ALA A 58 -9.15 0.12 -8.60
CA ALA A 58 -9.85 1.40 -8.67
C ALA A 58 -9.89 1.99 -10.09
N ASP A 59 -8.83 1.82 -10.88
CA ASP A 59 -8.74 2.36 -12.24
C ASP A 59 -9.38 1.42 -13.28
N GLY A 60 -9.28 0.11 -13.10
CA GLY A 60 -9.88 -0.91 -13.99
C GLY A 60 -9.27 -0.98 -15.40
N SER A 61 -8.56 0.05 -15.85
CA SER A 61 -7.84 0.08 -17.13
C SER A 61 -6.37 -0.28 -16.99
N LEU A 62 -5.80 -0.11 -15.79
CA LEU A 62 -4.41 -0.46 -15.50
C LEU A 62 -4.21 -1.98 -15.42
N SER A 63 -3.13 -2.44 -16.02
CA SER A 63 -2.56 -3.75 -15.70
C SER A 63 -1.85 -3.74 -14.34
N LYS A 64 -1.57 -4.93 -13.81
CA LYS A 64 -0.84 -5.10 -12.55
C LYS A 64 0.58 -4.53 -12.63
N GLU A 65 1.22 -4.70 -13.78
CA GLU A 65 2.56 -4.19 -14.06
C GLU A 65 2.57 -2.66 -14.07
N GLU A 66 1.61 -2.04 -14.77
CA GLU A 66 1.48 -0.58 -14.82
C GLU A 66 1.18 0.02 -13.45
N ALA A 67 0.27 -0.58 -12.67
CA ALA A 67 -0.04 -0.10 -11.33
C ALA A 67 1.16 -0.22 -10.38
N ARG A 68 1.97 -1.29 -10.52
CA ARG A 68 3.22 -1.43 -9.77
C ARG A 68 4.25 -0.40 -10.21
N GLU A 69 4.47 -0.24 -11.51
CA GLU A 69 5.40 0.77 -12.02
C GLU A 69 5.02 2.17 -11.52
N TYR A 70 3.72 2.48 -11.50
CA TYR A 70 3.21 3.69 -10.88
C TYR A 70 3.61 3.77 -9.40
N VAL A 71 3.29 2.78 -8.57
CA VAL A 71 3.60 2.80 -7.13
C VAL A 71 5.11 2.88 -6.85
N TYR A 72 5.93 2.09 -7.55
CA TYR A 72 7.38 2.03 -7.33
C TYR A 72 8.16 3.18 -8.01
N GLY A 73 7.56 3.88 -8.98
CA GLY A 73 8.22 4.93 -9.76
C GLY A 73 9.28 4.41 -10.73
N MET A 74 9.31 3.10 -10.97
CA MET A 74 10.16 2.40 -11.94
C MET A 74 9.60 0.99 -12.16
N PRO A 75 10.00 0.28 -13.24
CA PRO A 75 9.60 -1.11 -13.44
C PRO A 75 9.88 -1.97 -12.20
N TYR A 76 8.90 -2.79 -11.79
CA TYR A 76 9.02 -3.56 -10.55
C TYR A 76 10.21 -4.54 -10.56
N GLY A 77 10.57 -5.08 -11.73
CA GLY A 77 11.79 -5.90 -11.90
C GLY A 77 13.04 -5.14 -11.46
N ASP A 78 13.26 -3.95 -12.02
CA ASP A 78 14.38 -3.06 -11.68
C ASP A 78 14.40 -2.71 -10.19
N TYR A 79 13.24 -2.45 -9.59
CA TYR A 79 13.16 -2.16 -8.15
C TYR A 79 13.60 -3.36 -7.32
N LYS A 80 13.14 -4.57 -7.67
CA LYS A 80 13.53 -5.79 -6.96
C LYS A 80 15.04 -6.00 -7.02
N ASP A 81 15.62 -5.85 -8.21
CA ASP A 81 17.05 -6.10 -8.42
C ASP A 81 17.94 -5.08 -7.66
N ARG A 82 17.47 -3.84 -7.51
CA ARG A 82 18.22 -2.77 -6.85
C ARG A 82 18.01 -2.70 -5.34
N HIS A 83 16.83 -3.07 -4.84
CA HIS A 83 16.39 -2.69 -3.49
C HIS A 83 15.74 -3.80 -2.68
N GLN A 84 15.28 -4.90 -3.29
CA GLN A 84 14.60 -5.97 -2.53
C GLN A 84 15.61 -6.98 -1.98
N THR A 85 15.52 -7.26 -0.70
CA THR A 85 16.31 -8.30 -0.04
C THR A 85 15.45 -9.53 0.26
N PRO A 86 16.02 -10.74 0.32
CA PRO A 86 15.32 -11.92 0.79
C PRO A 86 14.78 -11.69 2.21
N ALA A 87 13.55 -12.14 2.47
CA ALA A 87 12.97 -12.09 3.80
C ALA A 87 13.49 -13.25 4.67
N SER A 88 13.75 -12.97 5.94
CA SER A 88 14.03 -14.01 6.94
C SER A 88 12.76 -14.81 7.28
N GLU A 89 12.94 -16.00 7.86
CA GLU A 89 11.81 -16.81 8.35
C GLU A 89 10.97 -16.06 9.37
N GLU A 90 11.60 -15.29 10.25
CA GLU A 90 10.92 -14.47 11.25
C GLU A 90 10.06 -13.38 10.61
N GLN A 91 10.59 -12.69 9.59
CA GLN A 91 9.83 -11.68 8.83
C GLN A 91 8.61 -12.31 8.14
N LEU A 92 8.78 -13.48 7.53
CA LEU A 92 7.70 -14.22 6.90
C LEU A 92 6.63 -14.66 7.90
N GLN A 93 7.04 -15.08 9.10
CA GLN A 93 6.12 -15.49 10.16
C GLN A 93 5.30 -14.29 10.66
N ARG A 94 5.95 -13.15 10.95
CA ARG A 94 5.24 -11.91 11.34
C ARG A 94 4.26 -11.46 10.26
N MET A 95 4.66 -11.53 8.99
CA MET A 95 3.77 -11.25 7.87
C MET A 95 2.53 -12.13 7.89
N LYS A 96 2.67 -13.46 8.05
CA LYS A 96 1.52 -14.37 8.10
C LYS A 96 0.57 -14.03 9.23
N GLU A 97 1.10 -13.77 10.42
CA GLU A 97 0.30 -13.40 11.60
C GLU A 97 -0.43 -12.06 11.43
N SER A 98 0.23 -11.07 10.84
CA SER A 98 -0.38 -9.78 10.55
C SER A 98 -1.47 -9.89 9.49
N VAL A 99 -1.22 -10.63 8.39
CA VAL A 99 -2.20 -10.82 7.31
C VAL A 99 -3.44 -11.56 7.81
N ALA A 100 -3.30 -12.51 8.73
CA ALA A 100 -4.44 -13.20 9.33
C ALA A 100 -5.41 -12.27 10.08
N LYS A 101 -4.95 -11.07 10.49
CA LYS A 101 -5.77 -10.05 11.17
C LYS A 101 -6.51 -9.12 10.20
N ASN A 102 -6.27 -9.23 8.89
CA ASN A 102 -6.97 -8.43 7.89
C ASN A 102 -8.39 -8.97 7.57
N ALA A 103 -8.78 -10.10 8.18
CA ALA A 103 -10.07 -10.76 8.00
C ALA A 103 -11.20 -10.06 8.75
#